data_AF-A0A1J4JIZ9-F1
#
_entry.id   AF-A0A1J4JIZ9-F1
#
_cell.length_a   1.000
_cell.length_b   1.000
_cell.length_c   1.000
_cell.angle_alpha   90.00
_cell.angle_beta   90.00
_cell.angle_gamma   90.00
#
_symmetry.space_group_name_H-M   'P 1'
#
loop_
_entity.id
_entity.type
_entity.pdbx_description
1 polymer ?
#
loop_
_entity_poly.entity_id
_entity_poly.type
_entity_poly.pdbx_seq_one_letter_code
_entity_poly.pdbx_strand_id
1 'polypeptide(L)'
;MIRRLTKTLVNYDNLNFDLLFFGKSENVKTCQCGFIQTTNNDFTSLTISVDSSETIEEALKDYFQPDILLNYSCEHCLQQTSVRTIDMIARMPYFLVLREELDLEFQR
;
A
#
# COMPACT_ATOMS: atom_id res chain seq x y z
N MET A 1 -4.13 -40.60 32.65
CA MET A 1 -3.76 -40.52 31.22
C MET A 1 -3.30 -39.08 30.95
N ILE A 2 -2.00 -38.80 30.98
CA ILE A 2 -1.48 -37.43 30.81
C ILE A 2 -1.21 -37.21 29.32
N ARG A 3 -2.01 -36.38 28.66
CA ARG A 3 -1.75 -35.92 27.29
C ARG A 3 -0.52 -35.03 27.32
N ARG A 4 0.61 -35.54 26.82
CA ARG A 4 1.78 -34.72 26.50
C ARG A 4 1.41 -33.81 25.33
N LEU A 5 1.20 -32.53 25.63
CA LEU A 5 1.26 -31.48 24.61
C LEU A 5 2.73 -31.37 24.18
N THR A 6 3.06 -31.90 23.01
CA THR A 6 4.32 -31.60 22.34
C THR A 6 4.31 -30.11 21.99
N LYS A 7 5.09 -29.31 22.73
CA LYS A 7 5.45 -27.96 22.30
C LYS A 7 6.26 -28.12 21.01
N THR A 8 5.66 -27.78 19.87
CA THR A 8 6.43 -27.49 18.65
C THR A 8 7.20 -26.21 18.93
N LEU A 9 8.48 -26.33 19.25
CA LEU A 9 9.41 -25.20 19.28
C LEU A 9 9.60 -24.77 17.82
N VAL A 10 8.85 -23.74 17.40
CA VAL A 10 9.11 -23.04 16.14
C VAL A 10 10.45 -22.32 16.33
N ASN A 11 11.47 -22.76 15.62
CA ASN A 11 12.76 -22.09 15.60
C ASN A 11 12.63 -20.83 14.74
N TYR A 12 12.54 -19.66 15.39
CA TYR A 12 12.41 -18.36 14.74
C TYR A 12 13.70 -17.87 14.08
N ASP A 13 14.84 -18.53 14.31
CA ASP A 13 16.15 -18.08 13.81
C ASP A 13 16.27 -18.13 12.27
N ASN A 14 15.33 -18.82 11.58
CA ASN A 14 15.25 -18.90 10.12
C ASN A 14 13.99 -18.22 9.54
N LEU A 15 13.21 -17.48 10.34
CA LEU A 15 12.08 -16.73 9.80
C LEU A 15 12.61 -15.52 9.05
N ASN A 16 12.61 -15.58 7.72
CA ASN A 16 12.96 -14.43 6.90
C ASN A 16 11.81 -13.41 6.96
N PHE A 17 12.00 -12.37 7.77
CA PHE A 17 11.04 -11.27 7.93
C PHE A 17 10.66 -10.66 6.59
N ASP A 18 11.64 -10.52 5.69
CA ASP A 18 11.42 -9.94 4.36
C ASP A 18 10.47 -10.80 3.54
N LEU A 19 10.59 -12.13 3.61
CA LEU A 19 9.63 -13.02 2.94
C LEU A 19 8.22 -12.84 3.46
N LEU A 20 8.05 -12.64 4.77
CA LEU A 20 6.73 -12.64 5.40
C LEU A 20 5.98 -11.33 5.20
N PHE A 21 6.68 -10.20 5.29
CA PHE A 21 6.03 -8.88 5.37
C PHE A 21 6.28 -7.97 4.16
N PHE A 22 7.24 -8.26 3.26
CA PHE A 22 7.47 -7.38 2.10
C PHE A 22 6.53 -7.67 0.93
N GLY A 23 5.65 -6.72 0.67
CA GLY A 23 4.91 -6.60 -0.57
C GLY A 23 5.62 -5.72 -1.60
N LYS A 24 5.07 -5.71 -2.81
CA LYS A 24 5.42 -4.74 -3.86
C LYS A 24 4.17 -4.02 -4.33
N SER A 25 4.25 -2.71 -4.45
CA SER A 25 3.22 -1.88 -5.08
C SER A 25 3.74 -1.26 -6.37
N GLU A 26 2.81 -0.99 -7.26
CA GLU A 26 3.01 -0.26 -8.50
C GLU A 26 2.18 1.02 -8.45
N ASN A 27 2.84 2.17 -8.58
CA ASN A 27 2.18 3.44 -8.81
C ASN A 27 2.21 3.73 -10.31
N VAL A 28 1.04 3.78 -10.95
CA VAL A 28 0.90 4.06 -12.37
C VAL A 28 0.40 5.48 -12.54
N LYS A 29 1.16 6.28 -13.29
CA LYS A 29 0.85 7.67 -13.65
C LYS A 29 0.61 7.78 -15.14
N THR A 30 -0.56 8.28 -15.52
CA THR A 30 -0.92 8.50 -16.92
C THR A 30 -1.11 9.99 -17.17
N CYS A 31 -0.22 10.57 -17.99
CA CYS A 31 -0.35 11.94 -18.47
C CYS A 31 -1.47 12.07 -19.51
N GLN A 32 -2.02 13.28 -19.68
CA GLN A 32 -3.02 13.56 -20.73
C GLN A 32 -2.53 13.27 -22.15
N CYS A 33 -1.21 13.35 -22.39
CA CYS A 33 -0.60 13.01 -23.68
C CYS A 33 -0.53 11.50 -23.96
N GLY A 34 -0.99 10.65 -23.02
CA GLY A 34 -0.97 9.19 -23.13
C GLY A 34 0.32 8.54 -22.65
N PHE A 35 1.33 9.33 -22.24
CA PHE A 35 2.53 8.78 -21.62
C PHE A 35 2.20 8.13 -20.27
N ILE A 36 2.74 6.94 -20.05
CA ILE A 36 2.54 6.14 -18.84
C ILE A 36 3.89 5.98 -18.15
N GLN A 37 3.94 6.34 -16.87
CA GLN A 37 5.08 6.12 -15.99
C GLN A 37 4.66 5.15 -14.89
N THR A 38 5.43 4.08 -14.70
CA THR A 38 5.21 3.11 -13.63
C THR A 38 6.38 3.15 -12.66
N THR A 39 6.09 3.32 -11.38
CA THR A 39 7.07 3.27 -10.29
C THR A 39 6.77 2.05 -9.42
N ASN A 40 7.80 1.27 -9.10
CA ASN A 40 7.68 0.13 -8.21
C ASN A 40 8.20 0.50 -6.82
N ASN A 41 7.41 0.23 -5.78
CA ASN A 41 7.79 0.47 -4.40
C ASN A 41 7.68 -0.82 -3.59
N ASP A 42 8.64 -1.04 -2.69
CA ASP A 42 8.52 -2.08 -1.68
C ASP A 42 7.73 -1.52 -0.48
N PHE A 43 6.88 -2.34 0.14
CA PHE A 43 6.14 -1.94 1.34
C PHE A 43 6.10 -3.08 2.36
N THR A 44 6.03 -2.73 3.64
CA THR A 44 5.85 -3.69 4.77
C THR A 44 4.49 -3.52 5.47
N SER A 45 3.80 -2.42 5.19
CA SER A 45 2.45 -2.13 5.66
C SER A 45 1.75 -1.19 4.68
N LEU A 46 0.42 -1.20 4.69
CA LEU A 46 -0.39 -0.17 4.04
C LEU A 46 -0.98 0.73 5.12
N THR A 47 -0.87 2.04 4.92
CA THR A 47 -1.54 3.02 5.77
C THR A 47 -2.85 3.40 5.09
N ILE A 48 -3.98 3.15 5.75
CA ILE A 48 -5.32 3.43 5.23
C ILE A 48 -5.96 4.55 6.07
N SER A 49 -6.65 5.47 5.41
CA SER A 49 -7.58 6.38 6.10
C SER A 49 -8.87 5.63 6.38
N VAL A 50 -9.43 5.85 7.56
CA VAL A 50 -10.69 5.24 8.01
C VAL A 50 -11.76 6.29 8.29
N ASP A 51 -11.48 7.57 8.00
CA ASP A 51 -12.35 8.70 8.41
C ASP A 51 -13.72 8.67 7.71
N SER A 52 -13.77 8.13 6.50
CA SER A 52 -14.99 8.02 5.68
C SER A 52 -15.49 6.59 5.50
N SER A 53 -14.87 5.60 6.14
CA SER A 53 -15.13 4.18 5.88
C SER A 53 -15.72 3.49 7.11
N GLU A 54 -16.81 2.75 6.94
CA GLU A 54 -17.40 1.95 8.03
C GLU A 54 -16.75 0.56 8.14
N THR A 55 -16.10 0.12 7.05
CA THR A 55 -15.48 -1.19 6.92
C THR A 55 -14.04 -1.10 6.40
N ILE A 56 -13.22 -2.11 6.70
CA ILE A 56 -11.84 -2.20 6.18
C ILE A 56 -11.86 -2.32 4.65
N GLU A 57 -12.86 -3.00 4.10
CA GLU A 57 -13.04 -3.15 2.67
C GLU A 57 -13.30 -1.81 1.97
N GLU A 58 -14.03 -0.89 2.60
CA GLU A 58 -14.22 0.48 2.11
C GLU A 58 -12.94 1.27 2.18
N ALA A 59 -12.24 1.26 3.32
CA ALA A 59 -10.96 1.94 3.49
C ALA A 59 -9.91 1.48 2.46
N LEU A 60 -9.88 0.18 2.17
CA LEU A 60 -9.01 -0.38 1.13
C LEU A 60 -9.45 0.01 -0.29
N LYS A 61 -10.76 0.13 -0.57
CA LYS A 61 -11.23 0.64 -1.87
C LYS A 61 -10.81 2.09 -2.08
N ASP A 62 -10.94 2.90 -1.05
CA ASP A 62 -10.56 4.30 -1.06
C ASP A 62 -9.04 4.44 -1.27
N TYR A 63 -8.23 3.61 -0.59
CA TYR A 63 -6.78 3.55 -0.78
C TYR A 63 -6.37 3.27 -2.24
N PHE A 64 -7.07 2.37 -2.94
CA PHE A 64 -6.78 2.04 -4.34
C PHE A 64 -7.55 2.89 -5.35
N GLN A 65 -8.25 3.94 -4.88
CA GLN A 65 -8.98 4.82 -5.77
C GLN A 65 -8.00 5.65 -6.61
N PRO A 66 -8.25 5.79 -7.93
CA PRO A 66 -7.42 6.66 -8.74
C PRO A 66 -7.53 8.12 -8.29
N ASP A 67 -6.40 8.79 -8.15
CA ASP A 67 -6.31 10.21 -7.83
C ASP A 67 -5.87 11.04 -9.04
N ILE A 68 -6.11 12.35 -9.00
CA ILE A 68 -5.75 13.30 -10.04
C ILE A 68 -4.78 14.34 -9.46
N LEU A 69 -3.51 14.22 -9.85
CA LEU A 69 -2.49 15.19 -9.50
C LEU A 69 -2.56 16.38 -10.46
N LEU A 70 -2.83 17.57 -9.94
CA LEU A 70 -2.83 18.82 -10.71
C LEU A 70 -1.43 19.43 -10.80
N ASN A 71 -1.17 20.21 -11.86
CA ASN A 71 0.10 20.91 -12.08
C ASN A 71 1.33 20.01 -12.15
N TYR A 72 1.16 18.75 -12.56
CA TYR A 72 2.27 17.80 -12.72
C TYR A 72 3.05 18.11 -14.01
N SER A 73 4.38 18.20 -13.90
CA SER A 73 5.27 18.37 -15.06
C SER A 73 5.52 17.02 -15.74
N CYS A 74 4.82 16.74 -16.84
CA CYS A 74 5.00 15.47 -17.55
C CYS A 74 6.35 15.46 -18.30
N GLU A 75 7.21 14.49 -18.02
CA GLU A 75 8.56 14.39 -18.59
C GLU A 75 8.57 14.21 -20.11
N HIS A 76 7.49 13.65 -20.68
CA HIS A 76 7.40 13.38 -22.11
C HIS A 76 6.97 14.60 -22.94
N CYS A 77 5.92 15.34 -22.51
CA CYS A 77 5.44 16.52 -23.24
C CYS A 77 6.00 17.84 -22.70
N LEU A 78 6.74 17.82 -21.59
CA LEU A 78 7.34 18.99 -20.93
C LEU A 78 6.34 20.10 -20.61
N GLN A 79 5.08 19.73 -20.39
CA GLN A 79 3.98 20.62 -20.04
C GLN A 79 3.45 20.28 -18.65
N GLN A 80 2.98 21.32 -17.95
CA GLN A 80 2.16 21.13 -16.77
C GLN A 80 0.79 20.60 -17.18
N THR A 81 0.39 19.49 -16.60
CA THR A 81 -0.85 18.80 -16.92
C THR A 81 -1.43 18.14 -15.67
N SER A 82 -2.67 17.66 -15.77
CA SER A 82 -3.21 16.75 -14.77
C SER A 82 -2.73 15.32 -15.07
N VAL A 83 -2.35 14.57 -14.04
CA VAL A 83 -2.00 13.16 -14.17
C VAL A 83 -2.98 12.32 -13.37
N ARG A 84 -3.52 11.27 -13.99
CA ARG A 84 -4.22 10.23 -13.24
C ARG A 84 -3.19 9.30 -12.63
N THR A 85 -3.24 9.13 -11.32
CA THR A 85 -2.39 8.19 -10.59
C THR A 85 -3.24 7.10 -9.97
N ILE A 86 -2.72 5.88 -9.91
CA ILE A 86 -3.34 4.75 -9.21
C ILE A 86 -2.25 3.92 -8.58
N ASP A 87 -2.43 3.58 -7.30
CA ASP A 87 -1.60 2.60 -6.62
C ASP A 87 -2.23 1.21 -6.78
N MET A 88 -1.39 0.20 -6.96
CA MET A 88 -1.78 -1.19 -7.14
C MET A 88 -0.85 -2.10 -6.36
N ILE A 89 -1.34 -3.27 -5.92
CA ILE A 89 -0.47 -4.30 -5.33
C ILE A 89 0.03 -5.22 -6.43
N ALA A 90 1.32 -5.11 -6.74
CA ALA A 90 2.01 -6.00 -7.67
C ALA A 90 2.36 -7.35 -7.03
N ARG A 91 2.68 -7.36 -5.74
CA ARG A 91 2.93 -8.58 -4.96
C ARG A 91 2.43 -8.44 -3.53
N MET A 92 1.54 -9.33 -3.12
CA MET A 92 1.08 -9.40 -1.73
C MET A 92 2.15 -10.03 -0.81
N PRO A 93 2.36 -9.49 0.40
CA PRO A 93 3.09 -10.19 1.45
C PRO A 93 2.29 -11.39 1.98
N TYR A 94 2.93 -12.31 2.69
CA TYR A 94 2.21 -13.39 3.38
C TYR A 94 1.40 -12.85 4.56
N PHE A 95 1.90 -11.82 5.24
CA PHE A 95 1.20 -11.10 6.28
C PHE A 95 1.11 -9.63 5.91
N LEU A 96 -0.12 -9.18 5.64
CA LEU A 96 -0.41 -7.77 5.41
C LEU A 96 -0.63 -7.07 6.74
N VAL A 97 0.15 -6.03 7.00
CA VAL A 97 -0.04 -5.13 8.13
C VAL A 97 -0.78 -3.89 7.64
N LEU A 98 -1.95 -3.62 8.23
CA LEU A 98 -2.70 -2.38 7.99
C LEU A 98 -2.45 -1.43 9.16
N ARG A 99 -2.19 -0.16 8.84
CA ARG A 99 -2.06 0.94 9.80
C ARG A 99 -3.16 1.94 9.51
N GLU A 100 -3.75 2.50 10.55
CA GLU A 100 -4.71 3.59 10.42
C GLU A 100 -3.95 4.92 10.40
N GLU A 101 -4.27 5.78 9.45
CA GLU A 101 -3.87 7.19 9.50
C GLU A 101 -4.75 7.90 10.52
N LEU A 102 -4.13 8.51 11.54
CA LEU A 102 -4.84 9.31 12.52
C LEU A 102 -4.56 10.78 12.21
N ASP A 103 -5.58 11.52 11.80
CA ASP A 103 -5.48 12.96 11.63
C ASP A 103 -5.17 13.64 12.97
N LEU A 104 -3.99 14.26 13.06
CA LEU A 104 -3.49 14.93 14.26
C LEU A 104 -4.18 16.29 14.53
N GLU A 105 -5.35 16.56 13.96
CA GLU A 105 -6.09 17.79 14.23
C GLU A 105 -6.80 17.81 15.60
N PHE A 106 -6.88 16.67 16.30
CA PHE A 106 -7.55 16.55 17.62
C PHE A 106 -6.63 16.70 18.85
N GLN A 107 -5.53 17.46 18.75
CA GLN A 107 -4.65 17.79 19.91
C GLN A 107 -4.44 19.30 20.15
N ARG A 108 -5.44 20.15 19.89
CA ARG A 108 -5.44 21.55 20.36
C ARG A 108 -6.71 21.92 21.11
#